data_AF-A0A354CS62-F1
#
_entry.id   AF-A0A354CS62-F1
#
_cell.length_a   1.000
_cell.length_b   1.000
_cell.length_c   1.000
_cell.angle_alpha   90.00
_cell.angle_beta   90.00
_cell.angle_gamma   90.00
#
_symmetry.space_group_name_H-M   'P 1'
#
loop_
_entity.id
_entity.type
_entity.pdbx_description
1 polymer ?
#
loop_
_entity_poly.entity_id
_entity_poly.type
_entity_poly.pdbx_seq_one_letter_code
_entity_poly.pdbx_strand_id
1 'polypeptide(L)' 'AFGYTYEDVMTGILPMARTGAESISAMGTDSPLAALSSQPQPLFNYFKQLFAQVTNPPID' A
#
# COMPACT_ATOMS: atom_id res chain seq x y z
N ALA A 1 -0.41 -0.35 -20.02
CA ALA A 1 0.37 0.46 -19.05
C ALA A 1 0.30 -0.20 -17.67
N PHE A 2 1.20 0.12 -16.74
CA PHE A 2 1.44 -0.57 -15.46
C PHE A 2 0.34 -0.43 -14.37
N GLY A 3 -0.88 -0.01 -14.74
CA GLY A 3 -2.01 0.03 -13.81
C GLY A 3 -2.06 1.22 -12.84
N TYR A 4 -1.23 2.25 -13.03
CA TYR A 4 -1.31 3.48 -12.22
C TYR A 4 -2.65 4.20 -12.42
N THR A 5 -3.30 4.52 -11.31
CA THR A 5 -4.52 5.33 -11.27
C THR A 5 -4.21 6.78 -10.94
N TYR A 6 -5.18 7.67 -11.19
CA TYR A 6 -5.09 9.06 -10.76
C TYR A 6 -4.91 9.18 -9.24
N GLU A 7 -5.56 8.31 -8.48
CA GLU A 7 -5.46 8.28 -7.03
C GLU A 7 -4.04 7.94 -6.59
N ASP A 8 -3.43 6.89 -7.13
CA ASP A 8 -2.05 6.49 -6.79
C ASP A 8 -1.05 7.65 -6.96
N VAL A 9 -1.22 8.43 -8.02
CA VAL A 9 -0.37 9.60 -8.29
C VAL A 9 -0.63 10.71 -7.30
N MET A 10 -1.89 11.06 -7.05
CA MET A 10 -2.25 12.21 -6.23
C MET A 10 -2.12 11.99 -4.74
N THR A 11 -2.37 10.78 -4.25
CA THR A 11 -2.37 10.45 -2.81
C THR A 11 -1.07 9.77 -2.37
N GLY A 12 -0.38 9.05 -3.26
CA GLY A 12 0.90 8.41 -2.96
C GLY A 12 2.10 9.20 -3.48
N ILE A 13 2.26 9.25 -4.81
CA ILE A 13 3.49 9.74 -5.46
C ILE A 13 3.72 11.24 -5.24
N LEU A 14 2.68 12.05 -5.41
CA LEU A 14 2.78 13.51 -5.33
C LEU A 14 3.16 14.01 -3.92
N PRO A 15 2.57 13.51 -2.82
CA PRO A 15 3.01 13.85 -1.46
C PRO A 15 4.47 13.45 -1.22
N MET A 16 4.86 12.23 -1.58
CA MET A 16 6.25 11.77 -1.43
C MET A 16 7.24 12.68 -2.15
N ALA A 17 6.92 13.10 -3.38
CA ALA A 17 7.77 14.00 -4.16
C ALA A 17 7.88 15.41 -3.55
N ARG A 18 6.88 15.87 -2.79
CA ARG A 18 6.85 17.22 -2.20
C ARG A 18 7.45 17.29 -0.80
N THR A 19 7.20 16.29 0.02
CA THR A 19 7.56 16.30 1.46
C THR A 19 8.75 15.41 1.78
N GLY A 20 9.11 14.48 0.89
CA GLY A 20 10.14 13.47 1.15
C GLY A 20 9.71 12.39 2.15
N ALA A 21 8.41 12.29 2.46
CA ALA A 21 7.85 11.30 3.38
C ALA A 21 6.68 10.55 2.73
N GLU A 22 6.48 9.30 3.15
CA GLU A 22 5.35 8.48 2.70
C GLU A 22 4.00 9.08 3.12
N SER A 23 2.96 8.82 2.32
CA SER A 23 1.62 9.28 2.58
C SER A 23 1.00 8.58 3.80
N ILE A 24 0.45 9.34 4.74
CA ILE A 24 -0.24 8.82 5.93
C ILE A 24 -1.76 8.85 5.68
N SER A 25 -2.45 7.76 6.03
CA SER A 25 -3.91 7.63 5.97
C SER A 25 -4.48 6.96 7.22
N ALA A 26 -5.80 6.99 7.38
CA ALA A 26 -6.51 6.42 8.53
C ALA A 26 -7.73 5.61 8.06
N MET A 27 -8.42 4.93 9.00
CA MET A 27 -9.66 4.14 8.80
C MET A 27 -9.48 2.73 8.22
N GLY A 28 -8.25 2.22 8.12
CA GLY A 28 -7.99 0.84 7.66
C GLY A 28 -8.21 0.67 6.15
N THR A 29 -8.20 -0.59 5.68
CA THR A 29 -8.44 -0.92 4.26
C THR A 29 -9.77 -1.67 4.10
N ASP A 30 -10.70 -1.06 3.39
CA ASP A 30 -12.02 -1.63 3.05
C ASP A 30 -12.05 -2.21 1.62
N SER A 31 -10.89 -2.30 0.97
CA SER A 31 -10.78 -2.92 -0.36
C SER A 31 -10.77 -4.45 -0.26
N PRO A 32 -11.38 -5.16 -1.23
CA PRO A 32 -11.33 -6.62 -1.25
C PRO A 32 -9.89 -7.11 -1.39
N LEU A 33 -9.62 -8.34 -0.91
CA LEU A 33 -8.34 -9.00 -1.18
C LEU A 33 -8.08 -9.04 -2.68
N ALA A 34 -6.82 -8.91 -3.09
CA ALA A 34 -6.46 -8.82 -4.50
C ALA A 34 -6.98 -10.01 -5.34
N ALA A 35 -7.04 -11.20 -4.74
CA ALA A 35 -7.58 -12.41 -5.37
C ALA A 35 -9.12 -12.44 -5.50
N LEU A 36 -9.83 -11.62 -4.73
CA LEU A 36 -11.29 -11.50 -4.71
C LEU A 36 -11.79 -10.23 -5.43
N SER A 37 -10.87 -9.35 -5.86
CA SER A 37 -11.23 -8.11 -6.54
C SER A 37 -11.74 -8.40 -7.96
N SER A 38 -12.82 -7.72 -8.35
CA SER A 38 -13.29 -7.71 -9.74
C SER A 38 -12.47 -6.77 -10.64
N GLN A 39 -11.62 -5.94 -10.05
CA GLN A 39 -10.76 -5.00 -10.75
C GLN A 39 -9.34 -5.57 -10.94
N PRO A 40 -8.62 -5.21 -12.01
CA PRO A 40 -7.25 -5.66 -12.22
C PRO A 40 -6.34 -5.13 -11.10
N GLN A 41 -5.69 -6.05 -10.38
CA GLN A 41 -4.80 -5.71 -9.25
C GLN A 41 -3.34 -5.87 -9.66
N PRO A 42 -2.46 -4.89 -9.33
CA PRO A 42 -1.02 -5.05 -9.51
C PRO A 42 -0.48 -6.23 -8.70
N LEU A 43 0.61 -6.84 -9.19
CA LEU A 43 1.23 -8.03 -8.58
C LEU A 43 1.57 -7.83 -7.09
N PHE A 44 2.05 -6.65 -6.71
CA PHE A 44 2.45 -6.37 -5.34
C PHE A 44 1.28 -6.40 -4.34
N ASN A 45 0.03 -6.25 -4.78
CA ASN A 45 -1.14 -6.31 -3.89
C ASN A 45 -1.42 -7.72 -3.35
N TYR A 46 -0.87 -8.76 -3.98
CA TYR A 46 -1.00 -10.16 -3.57
C TYR A 46 -0.02 -10.55 -2.45
N PHE A 47 1.07 -9.81 -2.28
CA PHE A 47 2.07 -10.07 -1.24
C PHE A 47 1.78 -9.22 -0.01
N LYS A 48 1.92 -9.82 1.19
CA LYS A 48 1.72 -9.13 2.46
C LYS A 48 3.04 -9.12 3.23
N GLN A 49 3.37 -7.93 3.77
CA GLN A 49 4.54 -7.76 4.61
C GLN A 49 4.34 -8.55 5.90
N LEU A 50 5.29 -9.43 6.21
CA LEU A 50 5.34 -10.09 7.51
C LEU A 50 5.99 -9.15 8.52
N PHE A 51 5.58 -9.25 9.77
CA PHE A 51 6.17 -8.48 10.87
C PHE A 51 6.54 -9.42 12.01
N ALA A 52 7.60 -9.05 12.72
CA ALA A 52 8.03 -9.76 13.91
C ALA A 52 7.01 -9.60 15.05
N GLN A 53 6.77 -10.68 15.78
CA GLN A 53 5.89 -10.71 16.93
C GLN A 53 6.67 -11.25 18.13
N VAL A 54 5.99 -11.80 19.14
CA VAL A 54 6.53 -12.24 20.45
C VAL A 54 7.91 -12.92 20.38
N THR A 55 8.19 -13.69 19.34
CA THR A 55 9.45 -14.41 19.12
C THR A 55 10.68 -13.53 18.96
N ASN A 56 10.56 -12.31 18.45
CA ASN A 56 11.70 -11.42 18.20
C ASN A 56 11.26 -9.94 18.11
N PRO A 57 12.02 -9.00 18.71
CA PRO A 57 11.64 -7.60 18.72
C PRO A 57 11.82 -6.94 17.33
N PRO A 58 10.93 -6.02 16.92
CA PRO A 58 11.16 -5.13 15.78
C PRO A 58 12.27 -4.13 16.13
N ILE A 59 12.94 -3.60 15.09
CA ILE A 59 13.92 -2.52 15.22
C ILE A 59 13.17 -1.20 15.01
N ASP A 60 13.57 -0.17 15.79
CA ASP A 60 13.28 1.23 15.48
C ASP A 60 14.29 1.73 14.42
#